data_AF-A0A8E0RUC1-F1
#
_entry.id   AF-A0A8E0RUC1-F1
#
_cell.length_a   1.000
_cell.length_b   1.000
_cell.length_c   1.000
_cell.angle_alpha   90.00
_cell.angle_beta   90.00
_cell.angle_gamma   90.00
#
_symmetry.space_group_name_H-M   'P 1'
#
loop_
_entity.id
_entity.type
_entity.pdbx_description
1 polymer ?
#
loop_
_entity_poly.entity_id
_entity_poly.type
_entity_poly.pdbx_seq_one_letter_code
_entity_poly.pdbx_strand_id
1 'polypeptide(L)' 'MAGGPDLNQEVFTGWRQYINTTTQRGRANIVFATYASVFVAYLAFRRRSRKKADLELAKLTEK' A
#
# COMPACT_ATOMS: atom_id res chain seq x y z
N MET A 1 -20.10 20.38 11.74
CA MET A 1 -19.03 21.39 11.78
C MET A 1 -19.20 22.30 10.59
N ALA A 2 -19.22 23.60 10.86
CA ALA A 2 -19.56 24.68 9.95
C ALA A 2 -18.62 24.77 8.73
N GLY A 3 -19.19 25.18 7.60
CA GLY A 3 -18.44 25.56 6.41
C GLY A 3 -17.52 26.73 6.71
N GLY A 4 -16.21 26.48 6.55
CA GLY A 4 -15.19 27.49 6.28
C GLY A 4 -14.78 27.38 4.81
N PRO A 5 -14.12 28.42 4.24
CA PRO A 5 -13.94 28.58 2.80
C PRO A 5 -13.31 27.32 2.21
N ASP A 6 -13.83 26.86 1.06
CA ASP A 6 -13.38 25.71 0.28
C ASP A 6 -11.88 25.80 0.00
N LEU A 7 -11.08 25.37 0.98
CA LEU A 7 -9.80 26.02 1.18
C LEU A 7 -8.84 25.80 0.03
N ASN A 8 -8.98 24.76 -0.79
CA ASN A 8 -7.88 24.35 -1.65
C ASN A 8 -8.27 23.42 -2.81
N GLN A 9 -9.40 23.62 -3.50
CA GLN A 9 -9.63 22.87 -4.76
C GLN A 9 -8.52 23.18 -5.80
N GLU A 10 -7.91 24.37 -5.75
CA GLU A 10 -6.78 24.75 -6.62
C GLU A 10 -5.39 24.30 -6.12
N VAL A 11 -5.22 23.99 -4.84
CA VAL A 11 -3.89 23.64 -4.27
C VAL A 11 -3.65 22.12 -4.29
N PHE A 12 -4.70 21.32 -4.33
CA PHE A 12 -4.60 19.87 -4.52
C PHE A 12 -4.71 19.52 -6.01
N THR A 13 -3.65 19.77 -6.78
CA THR A 13 -3.57 19.33 -8.18
C THR A 13 -2.99 17.92 -8.31
N GLY A 14 -3.50 17.15 -9.27
CA GLY A 14 -2.99 15.81 -9.63
C GLY A 14 -3.12 14.75 -8.53
N TRP A 15 -2.05 13.99 -8.30
CA TRP A 15 -2.04 12.81 -7.40
C TRP A 15 -2.20 13.19 -5.92
N ARG A 16 -1.85 14.43 -5.55
CA ARG A 16 -2.02 14.99 -4.21
C ARG A 16 -3.49 15.20 -3.83
N GLN A 17 -4.40 15.23 -4.80
CA GLN A 17 -5.85 15.26 -4.53
C GLN A 17 -6.36 13.92 -3.98
N TYR A 18 -5.68 12.82 -4.31
CA TYR A 18 -6.05 11.47 -3.88
C TYR A 18 -5.25 10.99 -2.66
N ILE A 19 -4.10 11.61 -2.39
CA ILE A 19 -3.27 11.31 -1.21
C ILE A 19 -3.16 12.59 -0.39
N ASN A 20 -4.20 12.88 0.39
CA ASN A 20 -4.20 13.96 1.36
C ASN A 20 -4.91 13.54 2.65
N THR A 21 -4.54 14.17 3.76
CA THR A 21 -5.16 13.93 5.07
C THR A 21 -6.34 14.88 5.34
N THR A 22 -6.54 15.86 4.47
CA THR A 22 -7.47 16.99 4.67
C THR A 22 -8.88 16.69 4.16
N THR A 23 -9.03 15.94 3.07
CA THR A 23 -10.34 15.57 2.51
C THR A 23 -10.69 14.13 2.87
N GLN A 24 -11.99 13.84 3.02
CA GLN A 24 -12.45 12.48 3.32
C GLN A 24 -12.06 11.48 2.21
N ARG A 25 -12.02 11.93 0.94
CA ARG A 25 -11.58 11.12 -0.21
C ARG A 25 -10.10 10.76 -0.13
N GLY A 26 -9.23 11.73 0.19
CA GLY A 26 -7.79 11.48 0.34
C GLY A 26 -7.49 10.53 1.50
N ARG A 27 -8.18 10.69 2.63
CA ARG A 27 -8.03 9.81 3.80
C ARG A 27 -8.40 8.37 3.50
N ALA A 28 -9.50 8.14 2.77
CA ALA A 28 -9.90 6.81 2.36
C ALA A 28 -8.84 6.14 1.46
N ASN A 29 -8.30 6.86 0.48
CA ASN A 29 -7.27 6.32 -0.42
C ASN A 29 -5.96 5.98 0.30
N ILE A 30 -5.54 6.76 1.30
CA ILE A 30 -4.37 6.45 2.13
C ILE A 30 -4.57 5.13 2.89
N VAL A 31 -5.78 4.91 3.42
CA VAL A 31 -6.13 3.67 4.13
C VAL A 31 -6.12 2.48 3.17
N PHE A 32 -6.71 2.60 1.98
CA PHE A 32 -6.66 1.56 0.94
C PHE A 32 -5.23 1.25 0.50
N ALA A 33 -4.39 2.28 0.30
CA ALA A 33 -2.99 2.11 -0.04
C ALA A 33 -2.22 1.37 1.06
N THR A 34 -2.53 1.64 2.34
CA THR A 34 -1.90 0.98 3.49
C THR A 34 -2.31 -0.49 3.56
N TYR A 35 -3.60 -0.82 3.37
CA TYR A 35 -4.03 -2.22 3.33
C TYR A 35 -3.43 -2.97 2.14
N ALA A 36 -3.38 -2.34 0.96
CA ALA A 36 -2.77 -2.93 -0.23
C ALA A 36 -1.27 -3.19 -0.02
N SER A 37 -0.53 -2.25 0.58
CA SER A 37 0.91 -2.41 0.81
C SER A 37 1.22 -3.54 1.78
N VAL A 38 0.47 -3.65 2.88
CA VAL A 38 0.60 -4.75 3.85
C VAL A 38 0.27 -6.09 3.19
N PHE A 39 -0.81 -6.15 2.39
CA PHE A 39 -1.20 -7.37 1.69
C PHE A 39 -0.15 -7.82 0.66
N VAL A 40 0.39 -6.89 -0.12
CA VAL A 40 1.46 -7.16 -1.09
C VAL A 40 2.74 -7.60 -0.37
N ALA A 41 3.12 -6.94 0.73
CA ALA A 41 4.27 -7.32 1.53
C ALA A 41 4.13 -8.75 2.09
N TYR A 42 2.94 -9.10 2.60
CA TYR A 42 2.64 -10.45 3.07
C TYR A 42 2.73 -11.49 1.94
N LEU A 43 2.14 -11.21 0.78
CA LEU A 43 2.22 -12.11 -0.39
C LEU A 43 3.66 -12.26 -0.90
N ALA A 44 4.43 -11.18 -0.93
CA ALA A 44 5.84 -11.20 -1.31
C ALA A 44 6.67 -12.04 -0.33
N PHE A 45 6.44 -11.87 0.98
CA PHE A 45 7.08 -12.70 2.00
C PHE A 45 6.72 -14.18 1.84
N ARG A 46 5.43 -14.50 1.68
CA ARG A 46 4.96 -15.87 1.47
C ARG A 46 5.56 -16.51 0.22
N ARG A 47 5.60 -15.79 -0.91
CA ARG A 47 6.25 -16.27 -2.15
C ARG A 47 7.75 -16.48 -1.96
N ARG A 48 8.43 -15.55 -1.27
CA ARG A 48 9.88 -15.64 -1.02
C ARG A 48 10.22 -16.82 -0.11
N SER A 49 9.39 -17.10 0.91
CA SER A 49 9.59 -18.25 1.80
C SER A 49 9.45 -19.58 1.08
N ARG A 50 8.51 -19.71 0.13
CA ARG A 50 8.39 -20.94 -0.69
C ARG A 50 9.62 -21.16 -1.57
N LYS A 51 10.09 -20.11 -2.26
CA LYS A 51 11.30 -20.19 -3.10
C LYS A 51 12.54 -20.61 -2.32
N LYS A 52 12.67 -20.17 -1.06
CA LYS A 52 13.76 -20.61 -0.17
C LYS A 52 13.61 -22.08 0.21
N ALA A 53 12.40 -22.53 0.55
CA ALA A 53 12.15 -23.93 0.89
C ALA A 53 12.47 -24.88 -0.28
N ASP A 54 12.04 -24.54 -1.51
CA ASP A 54 12.32 -25.35 -2.70
C ASP A 54 13.82 -25.41 -3.01
N LEU A 55 14.54 -24.29 -2.81
CA LEU A 55 15.99 -24.22 -3.03
C LEU A 55 16.79 -25.01 -2.00
N GLU A 56 16.35 -25.04 -0.73
CA GLU A 56 16.97 -25.86 0.31
C GLU A 56 16.68 -27.36 0.09
N LEU A 57 15.47 -27.70 -0.39
CA LEU A 57 15.10 -29.07 -0.71
C LEU A 57 15.90 -29.63 -1.90
N ALA A 58 16.13 -28.80 -2.93
CA ALA A 58 17.00 -29.15 -4.06
C ALA A 58 18.44 -29.46 -3.63
N LYS A 59 19.01 -28.68 -2.69
CA LYS A 59 20.36 -28.94 -2.15
C LYS A 59 20.46 -30.24 -1.36
N LEU A 60 19.38 -30.67 -0.71
CA LEU A 60 19.33 -31.92 0.04
C LEU A 60 19.19 -33.14 -0.86
N THR A 61 18.47 -33.02 -1.98
CA THR A 61 18.34 -34.10 -2.99
C THR A 61 19.59 -34.31 -3.83
N GLU A 62 20.49 -33.33 -3.89
CA GLU A 62 21.75 -33.39 -4.65
C GLU A 62 22.92 -33.97 -3.81
N LYS A 63 22.68 -34.37 -2.56
CA LYS A 63 23.68 -34.85 -1.61
C LYS A 63 23.48 -36.32 -1.28
#